data_AF-A0A7K0PAK4-F1
#
_entry.id   AF-A0A7K0PAK4-F1
#
_cell.length_a   1.000
_cell.length_b   1.000
_cell.length_c   1.000
_cell.angle_alpha   90.00
_cell.angle_beta   90.00
_cell.angle_gamma   90.00
#
_symmetry.space_group_name_H-M   'P 1'
#
loop_
_entity.id
_entity.type
_entity.pdbx_description
1 polymer ?
#
loop_
_entity_poly.entity_id
_entity_poly.type
_entity_poly.pdbx_seq_one_letter_code
_entity_poly.pdbx_strand_id
1 'polypeptide(L)'
;MPSITIQSRDRTPELVLDVPRWMNDAVRSIPGRYFDWSNHVWRAPLGVHAAIVTRRLLDDTRAELFPDEHVAAWLGGMSRWHGETTVLELDDGPRLAVVTLIGEPPSRLTDAAERLSPEAAAEALGIESRAVDLLPFDADGVALLDRIDGLVVDTLVMLASAELRMGRMPAAATLRAGRDDQRTPRLELLPGWSTRLHAAFGRLPEAIPLDTTPGRGYRRGDAPIDAATSLAVPADPSLLAAVEGLIREHPTLVVTTAARDLLAVMRVEHEERIETIDLSQAERASPVRRTTAGEPLRLGGTLQPFQHAGVRYLLKRRRSFLADEQGLGKTVQALATLEVDGAYPAVVVCPAGMKLTWEREAATWLPHRRVAVLHGRGQAQWEPRTPAAPTLRAVAQAAEAGAAAAGPDG
;
A
#
# COMPACT_ATOMS: atom_id res chain seq x y z
N MET A 1 -1.81 -48.15 9.01
CA MET A 1 -0.36 -48.10 8.73
C MET A 1 -0.15 -46.95 7.77
N PRO A 2 0.95 -46.20 7.89
CA PRO A 2 1.27 -45.16 6.93
C PRO A 2 1.21 -45.71 5.51
N SER A 3 0.52 -45.00 4.62
CA SER A 3 0.30 -45.47 3.26
C SER A 3 0.24 -44.30 2.28
N ILE A 4 0.61 -44.59 1.05
CA ILE A 4 0.47 -43.66 -0.06
C ILE A 4 -0.41 -44.33 -1.09
N THR A 5 -1.55 -43.70 -1.43
CA THR A 5 -2.53 -44.26 -2.37
C THR A 5 -2.97 -43.19 -3.35
N ILE A 6 -3.53 -43.62 -4.50
CA ILE A 6 -4.23 -42.71 -5.41
C ILE A 6 -5.73 -42.91 -5.24
N GLN A 7 -6.45 -41.85 -4.92
CA GLN A 7 -7.90 -41.88 -4.74
C GLN A 7 -8.57 -40.81 -5.60
N SER A 8 -9.72 -41.13 -6.17
CA SER A 8 -10.51 -40.17 -6.94
C SER A 8 -11.49 -39.43 -6.03
N ARG A 9 -11.47 -38.10 -6.09
CA ARG A 9 -12.51 -37.22 -5.50
C ARG A 9 -13.09 -36.36 -6.61
N ASP A 10 -14.42 -36.36 -6.73
CA ASP A 10 -15.13 -35.61 -7.79
C ASP A 10 -14.61 -35.89 -9.20
N ARG A 11 -14.21 -37.16 -9.46
CA ARG A 11 -13.57 -37.65 -10.72
C ARG A 11 -12.16 -37.16 -11.01
N THR A 12 -11.53 -36.44 -10.07
CA THR A 12 -10.12 -36.06 -10.17
C THR A 12 -9.27 -37.00 -9.31
N PRO A 13 -8.26 -37.69 -9.89
CA PRO A 13 -7.36 -38.51 -9.11
C PRO A 13 -6.41 -37.63 -8.30
N GLU A 14 -6.31 -37.90 -7.00
CA GLU A 14 -5.43 -37.22 -6.05
C GLU A 14 -4.53 -38.23 -5.35
N LEU A 15 -3.31 -37.80 -5.04
CA LEU A 15 -2.42 -38.50 -4.15
C LEU A 15 -2.92 -38.33 -2.71
N VAL A 16 -3.09 -39.43 -1.99
CA VAL A 16 -3.44 -39.45 -0.57
C VAL A 16 -2.23 -39.95 0.21
N LEU A 17 -1.75 -39.09 1.11
CA LEU A 17 -0.52 -39.26 1.89
C LEU A 17 -0.89 -39.39 3.37
N ASP A 18 -1.03 -40.62 3.85
CA ASP A 18 -1.09 -40.96 5.27
C ASP A 18 0.34 -41.19 5.78
N VAL A 19 1.00 -40.10 6.17
CA VAL A 19 2.40 -40.11 6.59
C VAL A 19 2.55 -39.75 8.07
N PRO A 20 3.59 -40.25 8.76
CA PRO A 20 3.92 -39.82 10.11
C PRO A 20 4.11 -38.30 10.21
N ARG A 21 3.72 -37.71 11.34
CA ARG A 21 3.75 -36.25 11.54
C ARG A 21 5.10 -35.59 11.28
N TRP A 22 6.19 -36.29 11.56
CA TRP A 22 7.56 -35.78 11.36
C TRP A 22 7.94 -35.64 9.87
N MET A 23 7.16 -36.23 8.95
CA MET A 23 7.32 -36.10 7.50
C MET A 23 6.44 -34.99 6.90
N ASN A 24 5.61 -34.33 7.70
CA ASN A 24 4.68 -33.31 7.20
C ASN A 24 5.39 -32.17 6.46
N ASP A 25 6.61 -31.81 6.86
CA ASP A 25 7.36 -30.74 6.20
C ASP A 25 7.74 -31.10 4.76
N ALA A 26 8.04 -32.38 4.49
CA ALA A 26 8.25 -32.84 3.13
C ALA A 26 6.97 -32.75 2.29
N VAL A 27 5.82 -33.15 2.84
CA VAL A 27 4.53 -33.06 2.15
C VAL A 27 4.13 -31.62 1.88
N ARG A 28 4.43 -30.70 2.80
CA ARG A 28 4.15 -29.26 2.64
C ARG A 28 4.86 -28.65 1.44
N SER A 29 5.89 -29.28 0.89
CA SER A 29 6.55 -28.80 -0.34
C SER A 29 5.79 -29.09 -1.64
N ILE A 30 4.77 -29.97 -1.62
CA ILE A 30 3.99 -30.31 -2.81
C ILE A 30 3.03 -29.15 -3.16
N PRO A 31 3.09 -28.54 -4.35
CA PRO A 31 2.13 -27.51 -4.77
C PRO A 31 0.70 -28.02 -4.85
N GLY A 32 -0.29 -27.19 -4.50
CA GLY A 32 -1.71 -27.54 -4.54
C GLY A 32 -2.18 -28.55 -3.49
N ARG A 33 -1.30 -28.99 -2.58
CA ARG A 33 -1.66 -29.88 -1.47
C ARG A 33 -2.61 -29.21 -0.46
N TYR A 34 -3.43 -30.02 0.20
CA TYR A 34 -4.27 -29.60 1.31
C TYR A 34 -4.38 -30.71 2.35
N PHE A 35 -4.72 -30.34 3.58
CA PHE A 35 -4.95 -31.32 4.64
C PHE A 35 -6.44 -31.64 4.70
N ASP A 36 -6.79 -32.91 4.53
CA ASP A 36 -8.13 -33.42 4.72
C ASP A 36 -8.37 -33.67 6.21
N TRP A 37 -9.02 -32.72 6.85
CA TRP A 37 -9.32 -32.78 8.28
C TRP A 37 -10.26 -33.92 8.66
N SER A 38 -11.10 -34.40 7.74
CA SER A 38 -12.04 -35.48 8.03
C SER A 38 -11.33 -36.83 8.13
N ASN A 39 -10.32 -37.04 7.29
CA ASN A 39 -9.58 -38.29 7.23
C ASN A 39 -8.19 -38.20 7.90
N HIS A 40 -7.79 -37.02 8.37
CA HIS A 40 -6.48 -36.73 8.95
C HIS A 40 -5.29 -37.08 8.04
N VAL A 41 -5.45 -36.91 6.74
CA VAL A 41 -4.44 -37.20 5.71
C VAL A 41 -4.13 -35.98 4.86
N TRP A 42 -2.96 -35.97 4.25
CA TRP A 42 -2.65 -35.00 3.21
C TRP A 42 -3.19 -35.47 1.87
N ARG A 43 -3.67 -34.51 1.07
CA ARG A 43 -4.08 -34.73 -0.31
C ARG A 43 -3.33 -33.78 -1.23
N ALA A 44 -2.94 -34.26 -2.41
CA ALA A 44 -2.25 -33.46 -3.41
C ALA A 44 -2.63 -33.86 -4.83
N PRO A 45 -2.61 -32.91 -5.78
CA PRO A 45 -2.77 -33.24 -7.20
C PRO A 45 -1.62 -34.16 -7.67
N LEU A 46 -1.93 -35.08 -8.57
CA LEU A 46 -0.90 -35.87 -9.25
C LEU A 46 -0.06 -34.96 -10.16
N GLY A 47 1.26 -34.98 -9.97
CA GLY A 47 2.20 -34.21 -10.77
C GLY A 47 3.66 -34.49 -10.42
N VAL A 48 4.58 -33.90 -11.18
CA VAL A 48 6.03 -34.14 -11.04
C VAL A 48 6.54 -33.81 -9.62
N HIS A 49 6.08 -32.71 -9.03
CA HIS A 49 6.43 -32.34 -7.66
C HIS A 49 5.95 -33.35 -6.63
N ALA A 50 4.69 -33.80 -6.76
CA ALA A 50 4.15 -34.83 -5.90
C ALA A 50 4.95 -36.14 -6.05
N ALA A 51 5.38 -36.50 -7.26
CA ALA A 51 6.17 -37.71 -7.49
C ALA A 51 7.58 -37.63 -6.90
N ILE A 52 8.27 -36.49 -7.02
CA ILE A 52 9.58 -36.27 -6.38
C ILE A 52 9.47 -36.45 -4.86
N VAL A 53 8.49 -35.79 -4.26
CA VAL A 53 8.28 -35.88 -2.80
C VAL A 53 7.88 -37.31 -2.43
N THR A 54 7.00 -37.96 -3.19
CA THR A 54 6.59 -39.35 -2.94
C THR A 54 7.79 -40.30 -2.98
N ARG A 55 8.66 -40.22 -4.00
CA ARG A 55 9.88 -41.04 -4.04
C ARG A 55 10.76 -40.82 -2.82
N ARG A 56 11.00 -39.55 -2.45
CA ARG A 56 11.78 -39.21 -1.24
C ARG A 56 11.15 -39.76 0.04
N LEU A 57 9.83 -39.75 0.15
CA LEU A 57 9.12 -40.31 1.29
C LEU A 57 9.26 -41.85 1.33
N LEU A 58 9.16 -42.51 0.18
CA LEU A 58 9.31 -43.97 0.05
C LEU A 58 10.75 -44.45 0.28
N ASP A 59 11.76 -43.61 -0.03
CA ASP A 59 13.17 -43.92 0.22
C ASP A 59 13.51 -43.92 1.73
N ASP A 60 12.73 -43.23 2.58
CA ASP A 60 12.93 -43.25 4.02
C ASP A 60 12.31 -44.50 4.67
N THR A 61 13.11 -45.55 4.73
CA THR A 61 12.73 -46.87 5.28
C THR A 61 12.22 -46.84 6.73
N ARG A 62 12.50 -45.78 7.52
CA ARG A 62 11.99 -45.64 8.90
C ARG A 62 10.49 -45.38 8.95
N ALA A 63 9.90 -44.93 7.85
CA ALA A 63 8.50 -44.56 7.78
C ALA A 63 7.57 -45.76 7.52
N GLU A 64 8.12 -46.92 7.14
CA GLU A 64 7.36 -48.13 6.76
C GLU A 64 6.19 -47.79 5.82
N LEU A 65 6.44 -46.91 4.85
CA LEU A 65 5.45 -46.44 3.89
C LEU A 65 5.32 -47.44 2.75
N PHE A 66 4.07 -47.82 2.45
CA PHE A 66 3.77 -48.73 1.35
C PHE A 66 2.94 -47.99 0.28
N PRO A 67 3.44 -47.89 -0.97
CA PRO A 67 2.64 -47.40 -2.09
C PRO A 67 1.70 -48.50 -2.58
N ASP A 68 0.48 -48.14 -2.96
CA ASP A 68 -0.38 -49.07 -3.70
C ASP A 68 0.08 -49.28 -5.16
N GLU A 69 -0.56 -50.21 -5.86
CA GLU A 69 -0.24 -50.53 -7.26
C GLU A 69 -0.40 -49.32 -8.20
N HIS A 70 -1.36 -48.43 -7.91
CA HIS A 70 -1.61 -47.25 -8.71
C HIS A 70 -0.50 -46.21 -8.54
N VAL A 71 -0.03 -46.00 -7.31
CA VAL A 71 1.13 -45.15 -7.01
C VAL A 71 2.38 -45.70 -7.67
N ALA A 72 2.63 -47.01 -7.56
CA ALA A 72 3.79 -47.64 -8.19
C ALA A 72 3.76 -47.50 -9.72
N ALA A 73 2.60 -47.76 -10.35
CA ALA A 73 2.41 -47.60 -11.80
C ALA A 73 2.59 -46.14 -12.25
N TRP A 74 2.03 -45.20 -11.49
CA TRP A 74 2.16 -43.76 -11.75
C TRP A 74 3.61 -43.29 -11.66
N LEU A 75 4.33 -43.68 -10.59
CA LEU A 75 5.75 -43.36 -10.42
C LEU A 75 6.63 -44.01 -11.49
N GLY A 76 6.30 -45.22 -11.93
CA GLY A 76 6.99 -45.91 -13.03
C GLY A 76 6.82 -45.19 -14.37
N GLY A 77 5.66 -44.57 -14.59
CA GLY A 77 5.39 -43.70 -15.75
C GLY A 77 6.24 -42.42 -15.79
N MET A 78 6.75 -41.96 -14.65
CA MET A 78 7.61 -40.75 -14.54
C MET A 78 9.10 -41.03 -14.72
N SER A 79 9.45 -41.80 -15.75
CA SER A 79 10.82 -42.17 -16.11
C SER A 79 11.43 -41.27 -17.19
N ARG A 80 10.61 -40.48 -17.88
CA ARG A 80 11.07 -39.50 -18.88
C ARG A 80 11.59 -38.24 -18.21
N TRP A 81 12.31 -37.42 -18.97
CA TRP A 81 12.73 -36.11 -18.50
C TRP A 81 11.51 -35.25 -18.18
N HIS A 82 11.58 -34.56 -17.06
CA HIS A 82 10.62 -33.54 -16.67
C HIS A 82 11.36 -32.31 -16.19
N GLY A 83 10.93 -31.15 -16.68
CA GLY A 83 11.43 -29.86 -16.26
C GLY A 83 10.31 -28.91 -15.90
N GLU A 84 10.67 -27.84 -15.24
CA GLU A 84 9.81 -26.68 -15.02
C GLU A 84 10.53 -25.45 -15.55
N THR A 85 9.79 -24.53 -16.16
CA THR A 85 10.35 -23.25 -16.58
C THR A 85 9.72 -22.10 -15.83
N THR A 86 10.57 -21.15 -15.43
CA THR A 86 10.19 -19.88 -14.82
C THR A 86 11.04 -18.75 -15.39
N VAL A 87 10.80 -17.52 -14.96
CA VAL A 87 11.60 -16.36 -15.32
C VAL A 87 12.61 -16.10 -14.22
N LEU A 88 13.88 -16.01 -14.58
CA LEU A 88 14.94 -15.62 -13.66
C LEU A 88 15.45 -14.22 -13.99
N GLU A 89 15.53 -13.36 -12.98
CA GLU A 89 16.01 -11.98 -13.11
C GLU A 89 17.50 -11.92 -12.75
N LEU A 90 18.36 -11.90 -13.77
CA LEU A 90 19.80 -11.74 -13.63
C LEU A 90 20.20 -10.27 -13.80
N ASP A 91 21.46 -9.95 -13.50
CA ASP A 91 21.99 -8.59 -13.61
C ASP A 91 22.04 -8.07 -15.05
N ASP A 92 22.19 -8.97 -16.03
CA ASP A 92 22.18 -8.66 -17.46
C ASP A 92 20.78 -8.71 -18.10
N GLY A 93 19.76 -9.15 -17.34
CA GLY A 93 18.37 -9.13 -17.76
C GLY A 93 17.59 -10.40 -17.38
N PRO A 94 16.30 -10.48 -17.75
CA PRO A 94 15.52 -11.69 -17.55
C PRO A 94 15.99 -12.82 -18.47
N ARG A 95 15.92 -14.04 -17.96
CA ARG A 95 16.17 -15.30 -18.69
C ARG A 95 15.02 -16.26 -18.47
N LEU A 96 14.76 -17.12 -19.46
CA LEU A 96 13.88 -18.27 -19.29
C LEU A 96 14.71 -19.37 -18.64
N ALA A 97 14.50 -19.62 -17.36
CA ALA A 97 15.18 -20.68 -16.63
C ALA A 97 14.40 -21.98 -16.78
N VAL A 98 15.08 -23.05 -17.16
CA VAL A 98 14.53 -24.41 -17.20
C VAL A 98 15.22 -25.23 -16.12
N VAL A 99 14.47 -25.57 -15.07
CA VAL A 99 14.93 -26.40 -13.97
C VAL A 99 14.60 -27.85 -14.30
N THR A 100 15.64 -28.69 -14.41
CA THR A 100 15.46 -30.13 -14.55
C THR A 100 15.01 -30.73 -13.21
N LEU A 101 13.87 -31.40 -13.22
CA LEU A 101 13.26 -32.02 -12.04
C LEU A 101 13.55 -33.53 -11.97
N ILE A 102 13.47 -34.21 -13.11
CA ILE A 102 13.70 -35.66 -13.25
C ILE A 102 14.43 -35.92 -14.56
N GLY A 103 15.40 -36.84 -14.54
CA GLY A 103 16.09 -37.34 -15.73
C GLY A 103 17.15 -36.40 -16.29
N GLU A 104 17.68 -36.74 -17.47
CA GLU A 104 18.66 -35.93 -18.19
C GLU A 104 17.96 -34.99 -19.19
N PRO A 105 18.37 -33.70 -19.26
CA PRO A 105 17.76 -32.74 -20.17
C PRO A 105 17.95 -33.14 -21.64
N PRO A 106 16.95 -32.92 -22.49
CA PRO A 106 17.07 -33.23 -23.91
C PRO A 106 18.15 -32.38 -24.58
N SER A 107 18.89 -32.93 -25.55
CA SER A 107 20.00 -32.22 -26.19
C SER A 107 19.57 -30.88 -26.80
N ARG A 108 18.35 -30.82 -27.36
CA ARG A 108 17.77 -29.58 -27.91
C ARG A 108 17.71 -28.43 -26.89
N LEU A 109 17.59 -28.73 -25.60
CA LEU A 109 17.67 -27.74 -24.54
C LEU A 109 19.14 -27.39 -24.26
N THR A 110 19.99 -28.39 -24.01
CA THR A 110 21.39 -28.16 -23.63
C THR A 110 22.23 -27.52 -24.73
N ASP A 111 21.90 -27.77 -26.00
CA ASP A 111 22.60 -27.21 -27.16
C ASP A 111 22.28 -25.72 -27.37
N ALA A 112 21.12 -25.26 -26.88
CA ALA A 112 20.61 -23.92 -27.08
C ALA A 112 20.66 -23.05 -25.81
N ALA A 113 20.89 -23.66 -24.65
CA ALA A 113 20.86 -23.00 -23.35
C ALA A 113 22.26 -22.85 -22.74
N GLU A 114 22.40 -21.81 -21.94
CA GLU A 114 23.56 -21.62 -21.08
C GLU A 114 23.32 -22.35 -19.75
N ARG A 115 24.24 -23.24 -19.36
CA ARG A 115 24.13 -23.96 -18.08
C ARG A 115 24.56 -23.07 -16.92
N LEU A 116 23.66 -22.85 -15.98
CA LEU A 116 23.97 -22.12 -14.76
C LEU A 116 24.80 -22.99 -13.80
N SER A 117 25.77 -22.38 -13.08
CA SER A 117 26.53 -23.14 -12.08
C SER A 117 25.64 -23.55 -10.91
N PRO A 118 25.94 -24.66 -10.21
CA PRO A 118 25.17 -25.08 -9.06
C PRO A 118 25.08 -24.01 -7.96
N GLU A 119 26.15 -23.25 -7.74
CA GLU A 119 26.19 -22.16 -6.74
C GLU A 119 25.25 -21.02 -7.14
N ALA A 120 25.31 -20.58 -8.41
CA ALA A 120 24.45 -19.53 -8.91
C ALA A 120 22.96 -19.95 -8.96
N ALA A 121 22.68 -21.22 -9.28
CA ALA A 121 21.32 -21.76 -9.22
C ALA A 121 20.76 -21.80 -7.79
N ALA A 122 21.59 -22.18 -6.81
CA ALA A 122 21.21 -22.18 -5.41
C ALA A 122 20.92 -20.77 -4.89
N GLU A 123 21.75 -19.79 -5.25
CA GLU A 123 21.53 -18.39 -4.89
C GLU A 123 20.27 -17.80 -5.54
N ALA A 124 20.08 -18.07 -6.84
CA ALA A 124 19.04 -17.45 -7.64
C ALA A 124 17.63 -18.03 -7.40
N LEU A 125 17.52 -19.35 -7.20
CA LEU A 125 16.24 -20.06 -7.10
C LEU A 125 16.01 -20.70 -5.73
N GLY A 126 17.01 -20.71 -4.84
CA GLY A 126 16.94 -21.45 -3.58
C GLY A 126 16.91 -22.97 -3.77
N ILE A 127 17.41 -23.46 -4.91
CA ILE A 127 17.38 -24.87 -5.29
C ILE A 127 18.79 -25.43 -5.29
N GLU A 128 19.05 -26.37 -4.38
CA GLU A 128 20.32 -27.10 -4.34
C GLU A 128 20.32 -28.27 -5.35
N SER A 129 21.45 -28.45 -6.02
CA SER A 129 21.78 -29.65 -6.82
C SER A 129 20.87 -29.96 -8.03
N ARG A 130 20.02 -29.02 -8.47
CA ARG A 130 19.28 -29.16 -9.73
C ARG A 130 20.00 -28.48 -10.88
N ALA A 131 19.93 -29.14 -12.02
CA ALA A 131 20.38 -28.65 -13.31
C ALA A 131 19.48 -27.50 -13.78
N VAL A 132 20.06 -26.33 -14.04
CA VAL A 132 19.35 -25.13 -14.54
C VAL A 132 19.94 -24.68 -15.86
N ASP A 133 19.11 -24.67 -16.89
CA ASP A 133 19.45 -24.27 -18.26
C ASP A 133 18.77 -22.93 -18.57
N LEU A 134 19.55 -21.94 -18.99
CA LEU A 134 19.08 -20.58 -19.27
C LEU A 134 18.92 -20.34 -20.75
N LEU A 135 17.69 -20.10 -21.17
CA LEU A 135 17.36 -19.67 -22.52
C LEU A 135 17.22 -18.13 -22.59
N PRO A 136 17.42 -17.53 -23.78
CA PRO A 136 17.10 -16.13 -24.00
C PRO A 136 15.64 -15.81 -23.66
N PHE A 137 15.40 -14.63 -23.09
CA PHE A 137 14.05 -14.14 -22.81
C PHE A 137 13.47 -13.41 -24.02
N ASP A 138 13.22 -14.17 -25.08
CA ASP A 138 12.78 -13.68 -26.39
C ASP A 138 11.86 -14.69 -27.11
N ALA A 139 11.53 -14.39 -28.37
CA ALA A 139 10.68 -15.24 -29.21
C ALA A 139 11.27 -16.64 -29.44
N ASP A 140 12.59 -16.74 -29.61
CA ASP A 140 13.28 -18.00 -29.92
C ASP A 140 13.34 -18.91 -28.70
N GLY A 141 13.60 -18.32 -27.52
CA GLY A 141 13.51 -19.02 -26.24
C GLY A 141 12.13 -19.63 -26.02
N VAL A 142 11.06 -18.84 -26.16
CA VAL A 142 9.68 -19.33 -26.01
C VAL A 142 9.34 -20.40 -27.07
N ALA A 143 9.75 -20.20 -28.32
CA ALA A 143 9.52 -21.19 -29.37
C ALA A 143 10.26 -22.52 -29.12
N LEU A 144 11.40 -22.49 -28.43
CA LEU A 144 12.08 -23.70 -27.99
C LEU A 144 11.32 -24.41 -26.87
N LEU A 145 10.82 -23.68 -25.87
CA LEU A 145 10.01 -24.26 -24.78
C LEU A 145 8.80 -25.03 -25.33
N ASP A 146 8.11 -24.48 -26.33
CA ASP A 146 6.96 -25.12 -27.00
C ASP A 146 7.30 -26.47 -27.66
N ARG A 147 8.59 -26.77 -27.90
CA ARG A 147 9.07 -28.01 -28.54
C ARG A 147 9.71 -29.00 -27.55
N ILE A 148 9.69 -28.69 -26.25
CA ILE A 148 10.26 -29.55 -25.21
C ILE A 148 9.13 -30.32 -24.53
N ASP A 149 9.08 -31.63 -24.77
CA ASP A 149 8.15 -32.54 -24.11
C ASP A 149 8.48 -32.68 -22.62
N GLY A 150 7.45 -32.73 -21.77
CA GLY A 150 7.62 -32.94 -20.32
C GLY A 150 7.95 -31.68 -19.52
N LEU A 151 7.98 -30.51 -20.18
CA LEU A 151 8.17 -29.21 -19.56
C LEU A 151 6.84 -28.66 -18.98
N VAL A 152 6.87 -28.23 -17.73
CA VAL A 152 5.79 -27.44 -17.11
C VAL A 152 6.15 -25.96 -17.22
N VAL A 153 5.22 -25.15 -17.76
CA VAL A 153 5.42 -23.72 -17.95
C VAL A 153 4.75 -22.94 -16.82
N ASP A 154 5.55 -22.22 -16.04
CA ASP A 154 5.06 -21.32 -14.98
C ASP A 154 4.26 -20.15 -15.56
N THR A 155 3.38 -19.61 -14.72
CA THR A 155 2.51 -18.48 -15.00
C THR A 155 3.30 -17.24 -15.42
N LEU A 156 4.48 -16.97 -14.84
CA LEU A 156 5.32 -15.84 -15.23
C LEU A 156 5.75 -15.93 -16.70
N VAL A 157 6.17 -17.13 -17.13
CA VAL A 157 6.53 -17.41 -18.52
C VAL A 157 5.30 -17.32 -19.42
N MET A 158 4.15 -17.84 -18.97
CA MET A 158 2.90 -17.73 -19.72
C MET A 158 2.47 -16.27 -19.95
N LEU A 159 2.57 -15.43 -18.92
CA LEU A 159 2.26 -13.99 -19.01
C LEU A 159 3.21 -13.25 -19.96
N ALA A 160 4.49 -13.64 -20.00
CA ALA A 160 5.49 -13.06 -20.89
C ALA A 160 5.35 -13.52 -22.35
N SER A 161 4.95 -14.78 -22.56
CA SER A 161 5.10 -15.48 -23.84
C SER A 161 4.39 -14.82 -25.02
N ALA A 162 3.23 -14.19 -24.79
CA ALA A 162 2.48 -13.55 -25.87
C ALA A 162 3.24 -12.36 -26.49
N GLU A 163 3.80 -11.49 -25.66
CA GLU A 163 4.58 -10.32 -26.10
C GLU A 163 5.92 -10.75 -26.68
N LEU A 164 6.59 -11.73 -26.06
CA LEU A 164 7.86 -12.27 -26.54
C LEU A 164 7.72 -12.85 -27.96
N ARG A 165 6.65 -13.61 -28.24
CA ARG A 165 6.35 -14.12 -29.60
C ARG A 165 6.12 -13.01 -30.62
N MET A 166 5.72 -11.81 -30.18
CA MET A 166 5.59 -10.62 -31.03
C MET A 166 6.88 -9.81 -31.13
N GLY A 167 7.99 -10.28 -30.54
CA GLY A 167 9.27 -9.57 -30.50
C GLY A 167 9.24 -8.33 -29.61
N ARG A 168 8.30 -8.25 -28.66
CA ARG A 168 8.16 -7.14 -27.73
C ARG A 168 8.58 -7.55 -26.32
N MET A 169 9.17 -6.62 -25.59
CA MET A 169 9.49 -6.83 -24.18
C MET A 169 8.19 -6.78 -23.35
N PRO A 170 7.79 -7.87 -22.67
CA PRO A 170 6.62 -7.86 -21.81
C PRO A 170 6.81 -6.92 -20.62
N ALA A 171 5.69 -6.42 -20.10
CA ALA A 171 5.68 -5.64 -18.86
C ALA A 171 6.17 -6.50 -17.68
N ALA A 172 7.10 -5.97 -16.89
CA ALA A 172 7.56 -6.63 -15.66
C ALA A 172 6.43 -6.80 -14.64
N ALA A 173 5.55 -5.80 -14.61
CA ALA A 173 4.24 -5.80 -13.97
C ALA A 173 3.43 -4.64 -14.58
N THR A 174 2.14 -4.55 -14.26
CA THR A 174 1.31 -3.39 -14.68
C THR A 174 0.71 -2.70 -13.46
N LEU A 175 1.05 -1.42 -13.27
CA LEU A 175 0.45 -0.56 -12.24
C LEU A 175 -0.77 0.16 -12.80
N ARG A 176 -1.94 -0.05 -12.17
CA ARG A 176 -3.18 0.61 -12.54
C ARG A 176 -3.89 1.27 -11.36
N ALA A 177 -4.78 2.20 -11.67
CA ALA A 177 -5.72 2.72 -10.69
C ALA A 177 -6.93 1.78 -10.59
N GLY A 178 -7.31 1.46 -9.37
CA GLY A 178 -8.53 0.71 -9.08
C GLY A 178 -9.24 1.29 -7.86
N ARG A 179 -10.25 0.55 -7.39
CA ARG A 179 -11.06 0.94 -6.23
C ARG A 179 -11.41 -0.27 -5.38
N ASP A 180 -11.45 -0.08 -4.06
CA ASP A 180 -11.97 -1.09 -3.14
C ASP A 180 -13.50 -1.21 -3.17
N ASP A 181 -14.03 -2.09 -2.31
CA ASP A 181 -15.47 -2.31 -2.15
C ASP A 181 -16.21 -1.07 -1.62
N GLN A 182 -15.53 -0.18 -0.93
CA GLN A 182 -16.01 1.12 -0.45
C GLN A 182 -15.84 2.24 -1.48
N ARG A 183 -15.33 1.93 -2.69
CA ARG A 183 -14.98 2.87 -3.77
C ARG A 183 -13.80 3.79 -3.45
N THR A 184 -13.00 3.50 -2.44
CA THR A 184 -11.76 4.20 -2.12
C THR A 184 -10.74 3.95 -3.24
N PRO A 185 -10.05 4.99 -3.75
CA PRO A 185 -9.02 4.81 -4.77
C PRO A 185 -7.82 4.03 -4.23
N ARG A 186 -7.26 3.17 -5.06
CA ARG A 186 -6.05 2.38 -4.75
C ARG A 186 -5.20 2.19 -5.99
N LEU A 187 -3.91 1.96 -5.79
CA LEU A 187 -2.99 1.51 -6.82
C LEU A 187 -2.94 -0.01 -6.78
N GLU A 188 -3.13 -0.65 -7.93
CA GLU A 188 -3.16 -2.10 -8.08
C GLU A 188 -2.01 -2.53 -8.99
N LEU A 189 -1.19 -3.45 -8.51
CA LEU A 189 -0.14 -4.10 -9.28
C LEU A 189 -0.67 -5.42 -9.82
N LEU A 190 -0.81 -5.48 -11.15
CA LEU A 190 -1.15 -6.70 -11.87
C LEU A 190 0.12 -7.48 -12.21
N PRO A 191 0.04 -8.82 -12.22
CA PRO A 191 1.19 -9.69 -12.47
C PRO A 191 1.80 -9.48 -13.84
N GLY A 192 3.12 -9.61 -13.87
CA GLY A 192 3.97 -9.70 -15.06
C GLY A 192 5.08 -10.70 -14.76
N TRP A 193 6.21 -10.60 -15.44
CA TRP A 193 7.30 -11.57 -15.28
C TRP A 193 8.24 -11.32 -14.09
N SER A 194 8.25 -10.12 -13.50
CA SER A 194 9.22 -9.76 -12.45
C SER A 194 8.70 -10.09 -11.05
N THR A 195 9.32 -11.08 -10.40
CA THR A 195 9.04 -11.44 -9.00
C THR A 195 9.69 -10.45 -8.04
N ARG A 196 10.84 -9.87 -8.41
CA ARG A 196 11.55 -8.86 -7.63
C ARG A 196 10.69 -7.61 -7.44
N LEU A 197 10.05 -7.15 -8.51
CA LEU A 197 9.12 -6.01 -8.48
C LEU A 197 7.88 -6.31 -7.63
N HIS A 198 7.28 -7.50 -7.76
CA HIS A 198 6.14 -7.90 -6.92
C HIS A 198 6.50 -7.94 -5.45
N ALA A 199 7.66 -8.52 -5.10
CA ALA A 199 8.15 -8.55 -3.73
C ALA A 199 8.44 -7.14 -3.20
N ALA A 200 8.99 -6.24 -4.03
CA ALA A 200 9.24 -4.86 -3.65
C ALA A 200 7.96 -4.07 -3.38
N PHE A 201 6.95 -4.23 -4.25
CA PHE A 201 5.63 -3.64 -4.03
C PHE A 201 4.93 -4.23 -2.81
N GLY A 202 5.05 -5.53 -2.57
CA GLY A 202 4.48 -6.21 -1.39
C GLY A 202 5.10 -5.80 -0.05
N ARG A 203 6.27 -5.15 -0.06
CA ARG A 203 6.89 -4.55 1.13
C ARG A 203 6.40 -3.13 1.43
N LEU A 204 5.61 -2.52 0.54
CA LEU A 204 5.02 -1.22 0.80
C LEU A 204 4.07 -1.31 2.01
N PRO A 205 3.97 -0.25 2.83
CA PRO A 205 2.97 -0.20 3.89
C PRO A 205 1.57 -0.41 3.30
N GLU A 206 0.76 -1.21 3.99
CA GLU A 206 -0.64 -1.48 3.62
C GLU A 206 -0.81 -2.21 2.28
N ALA A 207 0.25 -2.82 1.74
CA ALA A 207 0.14 -3.73 0.61
C ALA A 207 -0.71 -4.96 0.99
N ILE A 208 -1.74 -5.22 0.20
CA ILE A 208 -2.64 -6.36 0.38
C ILE A 208 -2.79 -7.16 -0.91
N PRO A 209 -2.97 -8.49 -0.83
CA PRO A 209 -3.40 -9.27 -1.98
C PRO A 209 -4.75 -8.78 -2.50
N LEU A 210 -4.89 -8.78 -3.83
CA LEU A 210 -6.12 -8.32 -4.46
C LEU A 210 -7.13 -9.47 -4.53
N ASP A 211 -8.30 -9.30 -3.90
CA ASP A 211 -9.41 -10.25 -4.03
C ASP A 211 -10.08 -10.09 -5.40
N THR A 212 -9.92 -11.09 -6.27
CA THR A 212 -10.48 -11.12 -7.63
C THR A 212 -11.75 -11.96 -7.75
N THR A 213 -12.35 -12.36 -6.62
CA THR A 213 -13.55 -13.21 -6.61
C THR A 213 -14.66 -12.61 -7.49
N PRO A 214 -15.21 -13.34 -8.48
CA PRO A 214 -16.23 -12.82 -9.40
C PRO A 214 -17.45 -12.29 -8.63
N GLY A 215 -17.80 -11.02 -8.83
CA GLY A 215 -18.95 -10.36 -8.19
C GLY A 215 -18.61 -9.19 -7.26
N ARG A 216 -17.35 -9.03 -6.84
CA ARG A 216 -16.84 -7.84 -6.11
C ARG A 216 -16.02 -6.91 -7.04
N GLY A 217 -16.69 -6.31 -8.03
CA GLY A 217 -16.12 -5.19 -8.80
C GLY A 217 -15.31 -5.52 -10.06
N TYR A 218 -15.10 -6.80 -10.40
CA TYR A 218 -14.51 -7.22 -11.68
C TYR A 218 -15.58 -7.68 -12.67
N ARG A 219 -15.52 -7.17 -13.91
CA ARG A 219 -16.29 -7.76 -15.02
C ARG A 219 -15.58 -9.04 -15.47
N ARG A 220 -16.37 -10.02 -15.92
CA ARG A 220 -15.87 -11.28 -16.48
C ARG A 220 -14.93 -10.96 -17.67
N GLY A 221 -13.63 -11.24 -17.52
CA GLY A 221 -12.59 -10.87 -18.49
C GLY A 221 -11.49 -9.94 -17.95
N ASP A 222 -11.74 -9.25 -16.82
CA ASP A 222 -10.79 -8.31 -16.19
C ASP A 222 -10.07 -8.91 -14.97
N ALA A 223 -10.44 -10.12 -14.55
CA ALA A 223 -9.87 -10.76 -13.37
C ALA A 223 -8.45 -11.29 -13.70
N PRO A 224 -7.42 -10.94 -12.91
CA PRO A 224 -6.10 -11.55 -12.99
C PRO A 224 -6.18 -13.08 -12.94
N ILE A 225 -5.37 -13.72 -13.78
CA ILE A 225 -5.28 -15.19 -13.91
C ILE A 225 -4.87 -15.84 -12.57
N ASP A 226 -4.29 -15.07 -11.64
CA ASP A 226 -4.05 -15.49 -10.26
C ASP A 226 -4.20 -14.30 -9.28
N ALA A 227 -5.21 -14.36 -8.41
CA ALA A 227 -5.45 -13.36 -7.36
C ALA A 227 -4.28 -13.26 -6.36
N ALA A 228 -3.57 -14.37 -6.13
CA ALA A 228 -2.52 -14.46 -5.12
C ALA A 228 -1.27 -13.64 -5.47
N THR A 229 -1.11 -13.29 -6.75
CA THR A 229 0.05 -12.52 -7.26
C THR A 229 -0.26 -11.04 -7.43
N SER A 230 -1.53 -10.67 -7.55
CA SER A 230 -1.93 -9.27 -7.69
C SER A 230 -1.93 -8.59 -6.33
N LEU A 231 -1.38 -7.38 -6.25
CA LEU A 231 -1.28 -6.61 -5.01
C LEU A 231 -1.98 -5.27 -5.15
N ALA A 232 -2.38 -4.67 -4.03
CA ALA A 232 -2.89 -3.32 -3.99
C ALA A 232 -2.38 -2.56 -2.77
N VAL A 233 -2.20 -1.25 -2.93
CA VAL A 233 -1.97 -0.29 -1.84
C VAL A 233 -3.00 0.83 -1.93
N PRO A 234 -3.45 1.41 -0.81
CA PRO A 234 -4.33 2.57 -0.84
C PRO A 234 -3.67 3.72 -1.61
N ALA A 235 -4.48 4.58 -2.24
CA ALA A 235 -3.97 5.79 -2.88
C ALA A 235 -3.66 6.87 -1.81
N ASP A 236 -2.76 6.56 -0.88
CA ASP A 236 -2.35 7.48 0.18
C ASP A 236 -1.09 8.26 -0.26
N PRO A 237 -1.11 9.60 -0.24
CA PRO A 237 0.04 10.45 -0.56
C PRO A 237 1.35 10.14 0.20
N SER A 238 1.30 9.52 1.38
CA SER A 238 2.51 9.10 2.11
C SER A 238 3.28 7.97 1.41
N LEU A 239 2.59 7.17 0.58
CA LEU A 239 3.19 6.09 -0.22
C LEU A 239 3.82 6.60 -1.52
N LEU A 240 3.57 7.86 -1.90
CA LEU A 240 3.96 8.42 -3.18
C LEU A 240 5.46 8.27 -3.46
N ALA A 241 6.32 8.64 -2.50
CA ALA A 241 7.77 8.56 -2.67
C ALA A 241 8.25 7.12 -2.92
N ALA A 242 7.65 6.14 -2.24
CA ALA A 242 7.99 4.73 -2.39
C ALA A 242 7.51 4.18 -3.73
N VAL A 243 6.29 4.51 -4.15
CA VAL A 243 5.75 4.10 -5.46
C VAL A 243 6.53 4.73 -6.61
N GLU A 244 6.89 6.00 -6.53
CA GLU A 244 7.72 6.65 -7.54
C GLU A 244 9.16 6.12 -7.56
N GLY A 245 9.68 5.71 -6.40
CA GLY A 245 10.91 4.92 -6.27
C GLY A 245 10.84 3.66 -7.13
N LEU A 246 9.81 2.84 -6.93
CA LEU A 246 9.60 1.62 -7.70
C LEU A 246 9.46 1.88 -9.21
N ILE A 247 8.71 2.91 -9.61
CA ILE A 247 8.57 3.27 -11.03
C ILE A 247 9.92 3.63 -11.65
N ARG A 248 10.78 4.33 -10.91
CA ARG A 248 12.11 4.74 -11.38
C ARG A 248 13.09 3.57 -11.44
N GLU A 249 13.05 2.69 -10.45
CA GLU A 249 13.93 1.53 -10.34
C GLU A 249 13.56 0.41 -11.32
N HIS A 250 12.31 0.39 -11.80
CA HIS A 250 11.80 -0.64 -12.72
C HIS A 250 11.24 -0.02 -14.01
N PRO A 251 12.09 0.31 -15.01
CA PRO A 251 11.65 0.92 -16.28
C PRO A 251 10.67 0.07 -17.10
N THR A 252 10.66 -1.25 -16.87
CA THR A 252 9.75 -2.22 -17.50
C THR A 252 8.40 -2.34 -16.78
N LEU A 253 8.20 -1.62 -15.66
CA LEU A 253 6.88 -1.46 -15.03
C LEU A 253 6.00 -0.59 -15.92
N VAL A 254 4.89 -1.15 -16.39
CA VAL A 254 3.93 -0.39 -17.18
C VAL A 254 2.96 0.33 -16.24
N VAL A 255 2.97 1.66 -16.27
CA VAL A 255 1.98 2.48 -15.56
C VAL A 255 0.87 2.87 -16.52
N THR A 256 -0.37 2.49 -16.21
CA THR A 256 -1.53 2.88 -17.03
C THR A 256 -1.81 4.38 -16.94
N THR A 257 -2.52 4.95 -17.91
CA THR A 257 -2.93 6.37 -17.88
C THR A 257 -3.70 6.72 -16.61
N ALA A 258 -4.66 5.89 -16.22
CA ALA A 258 -5.44 6.12 -14.99
C ALA A 258 -4.58 6.08 -13.71
N ALA A 259 -3.55 5.23 -13.66
CA ALA A 259 -2.58 5.25 -12.55
C ALA A 259 -1.74 6.53 -12.55
N ARG A 260 -1.30 7.02 -13.72
CA ARG A 260 -0.56 8.28 -13.81
C ARG A 260 -1.41 9.46 -13.31
N ASP A 261 -2.69 9.49 -13.67
CA ASP A 261 -3.62 10.52 -13.22
C ASP A 261 -3.82 10.47 -11.70
N LEU A 262 -3.98 9.28 -11.13
CA LEU A 262 -4.10 9.09 -9.69
C LEU A 262 -2.82 9.51 -8.95
N LEU A 263 -1.64 9.15 -9.46
CA LEU A 263 -0.36 9.59 -8.91
C LEU A 263 -0.21 11.12 -8.98
N ALA A 264 -0.70 11.77 -10.03
CA ALA A 264 -0.70 13.22 -10.13
C ALA A 264 -1.58 13.88 -9.05
N VAL A 265 -2.76 13.31 -8.76
CA VAL A 265 -3.59 13.75 -7.64
C VAL A 265 -2.86 13.56 -6.31
N MET A 266 -2.24 12.40 -6.10
CA MET A 266 -1.47 12.11 -4.89
C MET A 266 -0.30 13.08 -4.69
N ARG A 267 0.37 13.55 -5.76
CA ARG A 267 1.42 14.58 -5.68
C ARG A 267 0.90 15.89 -5.11
N VAL A 268 -0.22 16.38 -5.66
CA VAL A 268 -0.84 17.62 -5.18
C VAL A 268 -1.22 17.49 -3.70
N GLU A 269 -1.85 16.38 -3.31
CA GLU A 269 -2.20 16.13 -1.91
C GLU A 269 -0.96 15.97 -1.01
N HIS A 270 0.12 15.37 -1.52
CA HIS A 270 1.38 15.21 -0.79
C HIS A 270 2.04 16.56 -0.50
N GLU A 271 2.09 17.45 -1.49
CA GLU A 271 2.61 18.82 -1.32
C GLU A 271 1.82 19.61 -0.27
N GLU A 272 0.48 19.51 -0.28
CA GLU A 272 -0.37 20.11 0.74
C GLU A 272 -0.13 19.51 2.15
N ARG A 273 0.14 18.20 2.23
CA ARG A 273 0.43 17.49 3.48
C ARG A 273 1.80 17.83 4.04
N ILE A 274 2.87 17.87 3.24
CA ILE A 274 4.23 18.28 3.68
C ILE A 274 4.17 19.67 4.30
N GLU A 275 3.55 20.64 3.62
CA GLU A 275 3.50 21.99 4.14
C GLU A 275 2.71 22.06 5.46
N THR A 276 1.71 21.18 5.65
CA THR A 276 0.99 21.07 6.93
C THR A 276 1.83 20.38 8.01
N ILE A 277 2.58 19.32 7.67
CA ILE A 277 3.44 18.58 8.59
C ILE A 277 4.59 19.48 9.07
N ASP A 278 5.24 20.19 8.15
CA ASP A 278 6.27 21.18 8.44
C ASP A 278 5.72 22.29 9.36
N LEU A 279 4.51 22.81 9.08
CA LEU A 279 3.85 23.77 9.96
C LEU A 279 3.52 23.18 11.34
N SER A 280 3.18 21.89 11.43
CA SER A 280 2.85 21.24 12.70
C SER A 280 4.09 20.92 13.55
N GLN A 281 5.26 20.75 12.93
CA GLN A 281 6.54 20.45 13.58
C GLN A 281 7.42 21.70 13.75
N ALA A 282 7.02 22.84 13.21
CA ALA A 282 7.80 24.07 13.26
C ALA A 282 7.89 24.63 14.69
N GLU A 283 9.09 24.62 15.26
CA GLU A 283 9.37 25.26 16.56
C GLU A 283 9.42 26.80 16.46
N ARG A 284 9.49 27.34 15.25
CA ARG A 284 9.51 28.78 14.95
C ARG A 284 8.80 29.06 13.65
N ALA A 285 7.96 30.08 13.61
CA ALA A 285 7.42 30.64 12.38
C ALA A 285 7.60 32.17 12.33
N SER A 286 7.50 32.75 11.13
CA SER A 286 7.49 34.21 11.01
C SER A 286 6.35 34.79 11.87
N PRO A 287 6.58 35.86 12.64
CA PRO A 287 5.57 36.41 13.53
C PRO A 287 4.31 36.79 12.79
N VAL A 288 3.17 36.28 13.24
CA VAL A 288 1.85 36.72 12.80
C VAL A 288 1.60 38.10 13.42
N ARG A 289 1.63 39.15 12.59
CA ARG A 289 1.51 40.55 13.03
C ARG A 289 0.22 41.23 12.57
N ARG A 290 -0.53 40.59 11.68
CA ARG A 290 -1.75 41.13 11.08
C ARG A 290 -2.85 40.06 11.03
N THR A 291 -4.09 40.51 11.01
CA THR A 291 -5.27 39.69 10.74
C THR A 291 -5.35 39.36 9.25
N THR A 292 -6.20 38.40 8.87
CA THR A 292 -6.48 38.05 7.47
C THR A 292 -7.06 39.24 6.69
N ALA A 293 -7.75 40.16 7.37
CA ALA A 293 -8.23 41.43 6.81
C ALA A 293 -7.15 42.52 6.69
N GLY A 294 -5.91 42.24 7.09
CA GLY A 294 -4.77 43.14 6.99
C GLY A 294 -4.62 44.13 8.14
N GLU A 295 -5.47 44.07 9.17
CA GLU A 295 -5.36 44.95 10.35
C GLU A 295 -4.22 44.50 11.27
N PRO A 296 -3.58 45.40 12.05
CA PRO A 296 -2.60 45.00 13.06
C PRO A 296 -3.21 44.03 14.08
N LEU A 297 -2.54 42.90 14.33
CA LEU A 297 -2.97 41.92 15.32
C LEU A 297 -2.88 42.53 16.72
N ARG A 298 -4.01 42.54 17.45
CA ARG A 298 -4.11 43.08 18.81
C ARG A 298 -4.26 41.93 19.80
N LEU A 299 -3.18 41.63 20.51
CA LEU A 299 -3.19 40.70 21.64
C LEU A 299 -2.73 41.43 22.90
N GLY A 300 -3.20 41.00 24.07
CA GLY A 300 -2.77 41.53 25.37
C GLY A 300 -1.35 41.12 25.79
N GLY A 301 -0.66 40.33 24.97
CA GLY A 301 0.72 39.89 25.18
C GLY A 301 1.39 39.45 23.87
N THR A 302 2.60 38.92 23.96
CA THR A 302 3.40 38.46 22.81
C THR A 302 3.42 36.93 22.75
N LEU A 303 3.16 36.37 21.57
CA LEU A 303 3.27 34.94 21.33
C LEU A 303 4.73 34.49 21.30
N GLN A 304 4.99 33.29 21.81
CA GLN A 304 6.29 32.62 21.64
C GLN A 304 6.47 32.18 20.17
N PRO A 305 7.73 32.00 19.70
CA PRO A 305 7.99 31.59 18.32
C PRO A 305 7.25 30.32 17.86
N PHE A 306 7.11 29.31 18.74
CA PHE A 306 6.37 28.08 18.43
C PHE A 306 4.85 28.31 18.43
N GLN A 307 4.34 29.24 19.22
CA GLN A 307 2.91 29.58 19.24
C GLN A 307 2.49 30.25 17.92
N HIS A 308 3.38 31.00 17.27
CA HIS A 308 3.14 31.52 15.92
C HIS A 308 3.03 30.40 14.88
N ALA A 309 3.79 29.31 15.02
CA ALA A 309 3.68 28.15 14.14
C ALA A 309 2.33 27.45 14.32
N GLY A 310 1.92 27.20 15.57
CA GLY A 310 0.61 26.61 15.88
C GLY A 310 -0.56 27.45 15.36
N VAL A 311 -0.51 28.78 15.49
CA VAL A 311 -1.53 29.68 14.92
C VAL A 311 -1.61 29.56 13.39
N ARG A 312 -0.47 29.52 12.69
CA ARG A 312 -0.43 29.35 11.24
C ARG A 312 -0.96 27.98 10.79
N TYR A 313 -0.58 26.92 11.50
CA TYR A 313 -1.12 25.58 11.28
C TYR A 313 -2.65 25.57 11.37
N LEU A 314 -3.21 26.20 12.41
CA LEU A 314 -4.66 26.28 12.59
C LEU A 314 -5.35 27.12 11.52
N LEU A 315 -4.79 28.27 11.11
CA LEU A 315 -5.37 29.13 10.06
C LEU A 315 -5.45 28.44 8.70
N LYS A 316 -4.49 27.54 8.41
CA LYS A 316 -4.46 26.82 7.14
C LYS A 316 -5.51 25.70 7.06
N ARG A 317 -5.99 25.19 8.19
CA ARG A 317 -6.89 24.04 8.29
C ARG A 317 -8.23 24.46 8.88
N ARG A 318 -9.33 24.32 8.12
CA ARG A 318 -10.70 24.57 8.64
C ARG A 318 -11.10 23.64 9.80
N ARG A 319 -10.50 22.45 9.89
CA ARG A 319 -10.69 21.46 10.97
C ARG A 319 -9.33 20.86 11.33
N SER A 320 -8.92 21.00 12.58
CA SER A 320 -7.56 20.69 13.03
C SER A 320 -7.53 20.27 14.50
N PHE A 321 -6.47 19.55 14.88
CA PHE A 321 -6.17 19.24 16.28
C PHE A 321 -4.92 20.01 16.70
N LEU A 322 -5.01 20.74 17.83
CA LEU A 322 -3.84 21.34 18.47
C LEU A 322 -3.38 20.44 19.61
N ALA A 323 -2.33 19.65 19.35
CA ALA A 323 -1.89 18.58 20.24
C ALA A 323 -0.58 18.89 21.00
N ASP A 324 -0.21 20.16 21.13
CA ASP A 324 0.99 20.58 21.88
C ASP A 324 1.01 20.04 23.31
N GLU A 325 2.21 19.87 23.87
CA GLU A 325 2.41 19.47 25.26
C GLU A 325 1.62 20.34 26.25
N GLN A 326 1.19 19.74 27.35
CA GLN A 326 0.45 20.47 28.38
C GLN A 326 1.33 21.60 28.96
N GLY A 327 0.80 22.81 29.02
CA GLY A 327 1.53 23.99 29.52
C GLY A 327 2.10 24.91 28.43
N LEU A 328 2.13 24.51 27.16
CA LEU A 328 2.69 25.32 26.06
C LEU A 328 1.76 26.47 25.55
N GLY A 329 0.60 26.66 26.17
CA GLY A 329 -0.31 27.76 25.83
C GLY A 329 -1.24 27.48 24.64
N LYS A 330 -1.83 26.29 24.58
CA LYS A 330 -2.85 25.95 23.56
C LYS A 330 -4.05 26.92 23.54
N THR A 331 -4.45 27.42 24.71
CA THR A 331 -5.53 28.41 24.84
C THR A 331 -5.20 29.71 24.11
N VAL A 332 -4.00 30.26 24.31
CA VAL A 332 -3.60 31.50 23.63
C VAL A 332 -3.48 31.30 22.12
N GLN A 333 -2.96 30.16 21.66
CA GLN A 333 -2.91 29.87 20.23
C GLN A 333 -4.30 29.82 19.60
N ALA A 334 -5.27 29.17 20.25
CA ALA A 334 -6.66 29.13 19.77
C ALA A 334 -7.30 30.54 19.72
N LEU A 335 -7.11 31.35 20.76
CA LEU A 335 -7.63 32.73 20.80
C LEU A 335 -6.97 33.62 19.75
N ALA A 336 -5.65 33.50 19.58
CA ALA A 336 -4.92 34.24 18.56
C ALA A 336 -5.36 33.83 17.14
N THR A 337 -5.62 32.55 16.89
CA THR A 337 -6.18 32.09 15.61
C THR A 337 -7.54 32.72 15.32
N LEU A 338 -8.46 32.74 16.30
CA LEU A 338 -9.76 33.39 16.14
C LEU A 338 -9.61 34.89 15.82
N GLU A 339 -8.69 35.57 16.51
CA GLU A 339 -8.44 36.99 16.29
C GLU A 339 -7.82 37.28 14.92
N VAL A 340 -6.87 36.46 14.49
CA VAL A 340 -6.23 36.60 13.17
C VAL A 340 -7.24 36.35 12.06
N ASP A 341 -8.06 35.30 12.17
CA ASP A 341 -9.06 34.95 11.16
C ASP A 341 -10.27 35.88 11.18
N GLY A 342 -10.47 36.63 12.27
CA GLY A 342 -11.69 37.40 12.48
C GLY A 342 -12.93 36.51 12.65
N ALA A 343 -12.75 35.25 13.05
CA ALA A 343 -13.77 34.21 13.12
C ALA A 343 -14.70 34.39 14.33
N TYR A 344 -15.52 35.44 14.31
CA TYR A 344 -16.52 35.74 15.34
C TYR A 344 -17.93 35.81 14.75
N PRO A 345 -18.98 35.43 15.51
CA PRO A 345 -18.94 34.90 16.88
C PRO A 345 -18.33 33.48 16.96
N ALA A 346 -17.63 33.18 18.06
CA ALA A 346 -16.98 31.89 18.30
C ALA A 346 -17.56 31.22 19.56
N VAL A 347 -17.58 29.88 19.56
CA VAL A 347 -18.02 29.07 20.71
C VAL A 347 -16.88 28.18 21.16
N VAL A 348 -16.56 28.23 22.46
CA VAL A 348 -15.60 27.32 23.09
C VAL A 348 -16.34 26.32 23.95
N VAL A 349 -16.17 25.03 23.66
CA VAL A 349 -16.68 23.93 24.47
C VAL A 349 -15.54 23.37 25.30
N CYS A 350 -15.68 23.40 26.63
CA CYS A 350 -14.66 22.92 27.56
C CYS A 350 -15.28 22.25 28.79
N PRO A 351 -14.51 21.43 29.54
CA PRO A 351 -14.96 20.89 30.83
C PRO A 351 -15.39 22.01 31.79
N ALA A 352 -16.35 21.73 32.68
CA ALA A 352 -16.94 22.75 33.56
C ALA A 352 -15.89 23.52 34.40
N GLY A 353 -14.85 22.83 34.89
CA GLY A 353 -13.77 23.44 35.67
C GLY A 353 -12.84 24.36 34.87
N MET A 354 -12.87 24.31 33.52
CA MET A 354 -12.02 25.12 32.65
C MET A 354 -12.71 26.42 32.19
N LYS A 355 -14.02 26.59 32.43
CA LYS A 355 -14.79 27.74 31.95
C LYS A 355 -14.20 29.08 32.41
N LEU A 356 -13.88 29.18 33.71
CA LEU A 356 -13.28 30.39 34.28
C LEU A 356 -11.84 30.61 33.80
N THR A 357 -11.09 29.54 33.52
CA THR A 357 -9.75 29.65 32.94
C THR A 357 -9.82 30.25 31.53
N TRP A 358 -10.73 29.75 30.69
CA TRP A 358 -10.95 30.30 29.35
C TRP A 358 -11.41 31.76 29.37
N GLU A 359 -12.32 32.11 30.30
CA GLU A 359 -12.74 33.50 30.48
C GLU A 359 -11.58 34.43 30.86
N ARG A 360 -10.76 34.02 31.83
CA ARG A 360 -9.57 34.79 32.26
C ARG A 360 -8.57 34.95 31.14
N GLU A 361 -8.19 33.86 30.47
CA GLU A 361 -7.24 33.90 29.35
C GLU A 361 -7.77 34.79 28.21
N ALA A 362 -9.06 34.70 27.88
CA ALA A 362 -9.64 35.55 26.86
C ALA A 362 -9.66 37.03 27.27
N ALA A 363 -9.95 37.35 28.53
CA ALA A 363 -9.85 38.72 29.05
C ALA A 363 -8.40 39.25 29.04
N THR A 364 -7.42 38.38 29.31
CA THR A 364 -5.99 38.74 29.27
C THR A 364 -5.50 38.94 27.84
N TRP A 365 -5.75 38.00 26.94
CA TRP A 365 -5.18 37.99 25.60
C TRP A 365 -5.99 38.81 24.59
N LEU A 366 -7.30 38.98 24.81
CA LEU A 366 -8.20 39.72 23.92
C LEU A 366 -9.10 40.69 24.72
N PRO A 367 -8.53 41.66 25.46
CA PRO A 367 -9.28 42.54 26.36
C PRO A 367 -10.33 43.42 25.64
N HIS A 368 -10.20 43.59 24.33
CA HIS A 368 -11.16 44.32 23.48
C HIS A 368 -12.35 43.46 23.04
N ARG A 369 -12.32 42.15 23.26
CA ARG A 369 -13.41 41.23 22.92
C ARG A 369 -14.31 40.98 24.13
N ARG A 370 -15.57 40.68 23.85
CA ARG A 370 -16.55 40.32 24.89
C ARG A 370 -16.64 38.80 25.00
N VAL A 371 -16.66 38.29 26.23
CA VAL A 371 -16.79 36.86 26.53
C VAL A 371 -18.00 36.67 27.44
N ALA A 372 -18.75 35.60 27.21
CA ALA A 372 -19.87 35.21 28.05
C ALA A 372 -19.72 33.74 28.45
N VAL A 373 -19.79 33.45 29.75
CA VAL A 373 -19.74 32.09 30.29
C VAL A 373 -21.15 31.56 30.50
N LEU A 374 -21.48 30.46 29.84
CA LEU A 374 -22.80 29.83 29.96
C LEU A 374 -22.82 28.82 31.13
N HIS A 375 -23.64 29.10 32.15
CA HIS A 375 -23.84 28.23 33.31
C HIS A 375 -25.13 27.41 33.18
N GLY A 376 -25.07 26.12 33.51
CA GLY A 376 -26.13 25.14 33.21
C GLY A 376 -27.36 25.13 34.13
N ARG A 377 -27.62 26.19 34.91
CA ARG A 377 -28.80 26.26 35.79
C ARG A 377 -29.32 27.69 35.89
N GLY A 378 -30.25 28.02 35.02
CA GLY A 378 -30.96 29.32 34.98
C GLY A 378 -31.20 29.76 33.55
N GLN A 379 -32.40 30.29 33.28
CA GLN A 379 -32.79 30.89 31.98
C GLN A 379 -32.03 32.20 31.70
N ALA A 380 -30.70 32.20 31.80
CA ALA A 380 -29.90 33.25 31.19
C ALA A 380 -29.86 32.97 29.69
N GLN A 381 -30.85 33.47 28.96
CA GLN A 381 -30.82 33.48 27.50
C GLN A 381 -29.58 34.27 27.07
N TRP A 382 -28.67 33.60 26.37
CA TRP A 382 -27.69 34.31 25.57
C TRP A 382 -28.45 35.00 24.43
N GLU A 383 -28.71 36.29 24.57
CA GLU A 383 -29.18 37.12 23.47
C GLU A 383 -27.95 37.64 22.71
N PRO A 384 -27.83 37.41 21.40
CA PRO A 384 -26.85 38.11 20.59
C PRO A 384 -27.23 39.59 20.58
N ARG A 385 -26.63 40.40 21.46
CA ARG A 385 -26.74 41.86 21.34
C ARG A 385 -26.18 42.25 19.98
N THR A 386 -27.01 42.89 19.17
CA THR A 386 -26.67 43.58 17.92
C THR A 386 -25.27 44.18 18.03
N PRO A 387 -24.37 44.01 17.04
CA PRO A 387 -23.08 44.68 17.06
C PRO A 387 -23.34 46.15 17.38
N ALA A 388 -22.62 46.69 18.37
CA ALA A 388 -22.74 48.09 18.72
C ALA A 388 -22.60 48.86 17.41
N ALA A 389 -23.69 49.50 16.97
CA ALA A 389 -23.60 50.48 15.91
C ALA A 389 -22.47 51.43 16.32
N PRO A 390 -21.56 51.82 15.41
CA PRO A 390 -20.57 52.83 15.73
C PRO A 390 -21.34 54.00 16.33
N THR A 391 -21.00 54.38 17.55
CA THR A 391 -21.67 55.45 18.27
C THR A 391 -21.58 56.71 17.40
N LEU A 392 -22.64 57.00 16.63
CA LEU A 392 -22.74 58.18 15.75
C LEU A 392 -22.58 59.50 16.52
N ARG A 393 -22.58 59.47 17.86
CA ARG A 393 -22.22 60.62 18.70
C ARG A 393 -20.74 60.99 18.70
N ALA A 394 -19.82 60.11 18.31
CA ALA A 394 -18.39 60.46 18.22
C ALA A 394 -18.00 61.06 16.86
N VAL A 395 -18.76 60.78 15.79
CA VAL A 395 -18.54 61.39 14.46
C VAL A 395 -19.24 62.75 14.35
N ALA A 396 -20.39 62.93 15.01
CA ALA A 396 -21.07 64.24 15.04
C ALA A 396 -20.28 65.31 15.82
N GLN A 397 -19.64 64.95 16.95
CA GLN A 397 -18.86 65.93 17.75
C GLN A 397 -17.51 66.29 17.08
N ALA A 398 -16.92 65.40 16.29
CA ALA A 398 -15.73 65.72 15.49
C ALA A 398 -16.06 66.58 14.25
N ALA A 399 -17.25 66.40 13.65
CA ALA A 399 -17.72 67.22 12.54
C ALA A 399 -18.13 68.64 12.97
N GLU A 400 -18.76 68.80 14.14
CA GLU A 400 -19.11 70.13 14.68
C GLU A 400 -17.89 70.90 15.20
N ALA A 401 -16.88 70.22 15.78
CA ALA A 401 -15.63 70.85 16.19
C ALA A 401 -14.71 71.26 15.02
N GLY A 402 -14.79 70.54 13.89
CA GLY A 402 -14.07 70.89 12.65
C GLY A 402 -14.71 72.04 11.85
N ALA A 403 -16.04 72.19 11.92
CA ALA A 403 -16.76 73.27 11.23
C ALA A 403 -16.72 74.61 11.99
N ALA A 404 -16.52 74.61 13.31
CA ALA A 404 -16.37 75.84 14.10
C ALA A 404 -14.97 76.49 14.00
N ALA A 405 -13.99 75.80 13.40
CA ALA A 405 -12.63 76.32 13.18
C ALA A 405 -12.42 76.96 11.79
N ALA A 406 -13.45 76.97 10.93
CA ALA A 406 -13.44 77.62 9.62
C ALA A 406 -14.55 78.70 9.58
N GLY A 407 -14.35 79.78 10.34
CA GLY A 407 -15.14 81.00 10.18
C GLY A 407 -14.75 81.75 8.89
N PRO A 408 -15.69 82.47 8.26
CA PRO A 408 -15.41 83.32 7.11
C PRO A 408 -14.82 84.66 7.57
N ASP A 409 -13.75 85.07 6.89
CA ASP A 409 -13.15 86.42 6.76
C ASP A 409 -11.68 86.48 7.17
N GLY A 410 -10.85 86.60 6.12
CA GLY A 410 -9.39 86.72 6.12
C GLY A 410 -8.84 86.43 4.73
#